data_AF-A0A0N1JWX2-F1
#
_entry.id   AF-A0A0N1JWX2-F1
#
_cell.length_a   1.000
_cell.length_b   1.000
_cell.length_c   1.000
_cell.angle_alpha   90.00
_cell.angle_beta   90.00
_cell.angle_gamma   90.00
#
_symmetry.space_group_name_H-M   'P 1'
#
loop_
_entity.id
_entity.type
_entity.pdbx_description
1 polymer ?
#
loop_
_entity_poly.entity_id
_entity_poly.type
_entity_poly.pdbx_seq_one_letter_code
_entity_poly.pdbx_strand_id
1 'polypeptide(L)'
;MTAATSLARRTPSRDDTVEKAKRVGDRATIERFVAGLKESLAVDLVALAHVEDDIDAALGERGLAANEITPLSLRLRSAVAQLVDLVMQETNGRPQGKVAAAVLRSCHALEEALPAEGAEALGHLRRVALAAQDILDQDVIDEDVLDRAASLGGEAP
;
A
#
# COMPACT_ATOMS: atom_id res chain seq x y z
N MET A 1 -46.19 17.16 42.56
CA MET A 1 -46.79 16.90 41.25
C MET A 1 -46.25 17.92 40.25
N THR A 2 -45.65 17.39 39.18
CA THR A 2 -45.44 17.97 37.85
C THR A 2 -44.42 19.10 37.62
N ALA A 3 -43.40 18.71 36.83
CA ALA A 3 -42.37 19.50 36.17
C ALA A 3 -42.90 20.40 35.04
N ALA A 4 -42.10 21.39 34.63
CA ALA A 4 -41.85 21.69 33.21
C ALA A 4 -40.66 22.68 33.07
N THR A 5 -39.49 22.11 32.85
CA THR A 5 -38.29 22.76 32.34
C THR A 5 -38.51 23.14 30.87
N SER A 6 -38.32 24.39 30.46
CA SER A 6 -38.22 24.74 29.04
C SER A 6 -36.76 24.98 28.64
N LEU A 7 -36.33 24.21 27.63
CA LEU A 7 -35.01 24.15 27.05
C LEU A 7 -34.67 25.44 26.28
N ALA A 8 -33.59 26.12 26.67
CA ALA A 8 -32.81 26.95 25.76
C ALA A 8 -31.88 26.03 24.94
N ARG A 9 -32.19 25.83 23.66
CA ARG A 9 -31.30 25.17 22.70
C ARG A 9 -30.06 26.02 22.49
N ARG A 10 -28.90 25.59 23.01
CA ARG A 10 -27.58 26.02 22.52
C ARG A 10 -27.18 25.10 21.36
N THR A 11 -26.97 25.71 20.20
CA THR A 11 -26.40 25.08 19.01
C THR A 11 -24.95 24.65 19.30
N PRO A 12 -24.54 23.40 19.05
CA PRO A 12 -23.13 23.02 19.16
C PRO A 12 -22.34 23.63 17.98
N SER A 13 -21.21 24.24 18.34
CA SER A 13 -20.25 24.87 17.43
C SER A 13 -19.69 23.87 16.42
N ARG A 14 -19.50 24.33 15.18
CA ARG A 14 -19.09 23.54 14.00
C ARG A 14 -17.63 23.10 13.98
N ASP A 15 -16.83 23.47 15.00
CA ASP A 15 -15.38 23.22 15.00
C ASP A 15 -14.99 21.83 15.53
N ASP A 16 -15.71 21.27 16.49
CA ASP A 16 -15.32 19.99 17.11
C ASP A 16 -15.58 18.77 16.22
N THR A 17 -16.42 18.92 15.19
CA THR A 17 -16.76 17.84 14.24
C THR A 17 -15.75 17.73 13.09
N VAL A 18 -15.01 18.80 12.78
CA VAL A 18 -14.04 18.82 11.67
C VAL A 18 -12.74 18.10 12.07
N GLU A 19 -12.34 18.19 13.33
CA GLU A 19 -11.12 17.51 13.80
C GLU A 19 -11.30 15.99 13.96
N LYS A 20 -12.53 15.54 14.26
CA LYS A 20 -12.87 14.10 14.35
C LYS A 20 -13.06 13.45 12.98
N ALA A 21 -13.58 14.18 11.99
CA ALA A 21 -13.77 13.69 10.63
C ALA A 21 -12.44 13.40 9.91
N LYS A 22 -11.38 14.14 10.24
CA LYS A 22 -10.06 13.98 9.61
C LYS A 22 -9.33 12.69 10.01
N ARG A 23 -9.63 12.10 11.18
CA ARG A 23 -9.00 10.85 11.65
C ARG A 23 -9.81 9.59 11.31
N VAL A 24 -11.13 9.70 11.14
CA VAL A 24 -11.99 8.57 10.77
C VAL A 24 -11.91 8.28 9.26
N GLY A 25 -11.63 9.31 8.45
CA GLY A 25 -11.35 9.16 7.01
C GLY A 25 -10.08 8.36 6.72
N ASP A 26 -9.09 8.36 7.62
CA ASP A 26 -7.83 7.64 7.44
C ASP A 26 -8.03 6.12 7.59
N ARG A 27 -8.67 5.70 8.69
CA ARG A 27 -8.86 4.28 8.98
C ARG A 27 -9.81 3.60 8.00
N ALA A 28 -10.91 4.26 7.64
CA ALA A 28 -11.88 3.70 6.69
C ALA A 28 -11.31 3.61 5.27
N THR A 29 -10.41 4.52 4.90
CA THR A 29 -9.68 4.48 3.62
C THR A 29 -8.66 3.34 3.63
N ILE A 30 -7.87 3.23 4.70
CA ILE A 30 -6.93 2.13 4.90
C ILE A 30 -7.67 0.78 4.90
N GLU A 31 -8.80 0.65 5.59
CA GLU A 31 -9.58 -0.61 5.63
C GLU A 31 -10.17 -0.97 4.26
N ARG A 32 -10.65 0.02 3.48
CA ARG A 32 -11.18 -0.21 2.13
C ARG A 32 -10.08 -0.53 1.12
N PHE A 33 -8.92 0.07 1.30
CA PHE A 33 -7.71 -0.20 0.53
C PHE A 33 -7.17 -1.61 0.85
N VAL A 34 -7.04 -1.96 2.12
CA VAL A 34 -6.68 -3.32 2.58
C VAL A 34 -7.70 -4.36 2.13
N ALA A 35 -9.00 -4.03 2.07
CA ALA A 35 -10.01 -4.93 1.52
C ALA A 35 -9.86 -5.14 0.00
N GLY A 36 -9.60 -4.08 -0.76
CA GLY A 36 -9.31 -4.19 -2.19
C GLY A 36 -8.01 -4.94 -2.48
N LEU A 37 -7.02 -4.81 -1.60
CA LEU A 37 -5.80 -5.60 -1.64
C LEU A 37 -6.08 -7.07 -1.31
N LYS A 38 -6.88 -7.35 -0.28
CA LYS A 38 -7.31 -8.72 0.09
C LYS A 38 -8.20 -9.40 -0.95
N GLU A 39 -8.86 -8.67 -1.83
CA GLU A 39 -9.54 -9.26 -2.98
C GLU A 39 -8.55 -9.62 -4.11
N SER A 40 -7.36 -8.99 -4.11
CA SER A 40 -6.20 -9.35 -4.95
C SER A 40 -5.35 -10.49 -4.37
N LEU A 41 -5.49 -10.80 -3.06
CA LEU A 41 -4.76 -11.84 -2.26
C LEU A 41 -4.79 -13.27 -2.83
N ALA A 42 -5.59 -13.57 -3.86
CA ALA A 42 -5.49 -14.85 -4.55
C ALA A 42 -4.19 -14.97 -5.40
N VAL A 43 -3.41 -13.89 -5.53
CA VAL A 43 -2.15 -13.78 -6.28
C VAL A 43 -0.91 -13.75 -5.36
N ASP A 44 -1.09 -13.70 -4.03
CA ASP A 44 -0.20 -12.88 -3.20
C ASP A 44 1.11 -13.51 -2.70
N LEU A 45 1.26 -14.80 -2.39
CA LEU A 45 2.54 -15.27 -1.83
C LEU A 45 3.71 -15.28 -2.85
N VAL A 46 3.40 -15.42 -4.14
CA VAL A 46 4.40 -15.42 -5.23
C VAL A 46 4.86 -14.00 -5.55
N ALA A 47 4.05 -12.97 -5.31
CA ALA A 47 4.40 -11.60 -5.68
C ALA A 47 5.56 -11.05 -4.84
N LEU A 48 5.58 -11.34 -3.54
CA LEU A 48 6.69 -10.91 -2.67
C LEU A 48 7.98 -11.69 -2.98
N ALA A 49 7.87 -12.97 -3.32
CA ALA A 49 9.01 -13.82 -3.69
C ALA A 49 9.82 -13.29 -4.88
N HIS A 50 9.17 -12.58 -5.82
CA HIS A 50 9.79 -12.05 -7.03
C HIS A 50 9.94 -10.52 -7.01
N VAL A 51 9.76 -9.89 -5.85
CA VAL A 51 9.71 -8.41 -5.79
C VAL A 51 11.00 -7.76 -6.28
N GLU A 52 12.16 -8.34 -5.97
CA GLU A 52 13.47 -7.83 -6.41
C GLU A 52 13.64 -7.98 -7.92
N ASP A 53 13.35 -9.16 -8.47
CA ASP A 53 13.36 -9.41 -9.92
C ASP A 53 12.41 -8.46 -10.67
N ASP A 54 11.23 -8.22 -10.10
CA ASP A 54 10.22 -7.36 -10.70
C ASP A 54 10.62 -5.88 -10.63
N ILE A 55 11.29 -5.44 -9.55
CA ILE A 55 11.91 -4.10 -9.45
C ILE A 55 13.01 -3.95 -10.51
N ASP A 56 13.89 -4.94 -10.64
CA ASP A 56 14.97 -4.94 -11.62
C ASP A 56 14.44 -4.93 -13.06
N ALA A 57 13.37 -5.67 -13.34
CA ALA A 57 12.69 -5.64 -14.64
C ALA A 57 12.07 -4.27 -14.94
N ALA A 58 11.51 -3.60 -13.93
CA ALA A 58 10.85 -2.30 -14.08
C ALA A 58 11.82 -1.11 -14.19
N LEU A 59 12.92 -1.15 -13.44
CA LEU A 59 13.91 -0.07 -13.33
C LEU A 59 15.15 -0.29 -14.20
N GLY A 60 15.38 -1.52 -14.64
CA GLY A 60 16.55 -1.90 -15.43
C GLY A 60 16.59 -1.26 -16.82
N GLU A 61 17.76 -1.37 -17.44
CA GLU A 61 18.02 -0.82 -18.78
C GLU A 61 17.30 -1.61 -19.90
N ARG A 62 16.77 -2.79 -19.57
CA ARG A 62 16.04 -3.63 -20.52
C ARG A 62 14.67 -3.01 -20.79
N GLY A 63 14.39 -2.76 -22.07
CA GLY A 63 13.07 -2.34 -22.50
C GLY A 63 12.04 -3.44 -22.26
N LEU A 64 10.99 -3.14 -21.50
CA LEU A 64 9.81 -3.97 -21.35
C LEU A 64 8.95 -3.90 -22.61
N ALA A 65 8.46 -5.06 -23.05
CA ALA A 65 7.43 -5.10 -24.09
C ALA A 65 6.08 -4.60 -23.53
N ALA A 66 5.26 -3.99 -24.38
CA ALA A 66 3.99 -3.38 -23.94
C ALA A 66 3.06 -4.37 -23.23
N ASN A 67 3.06 -5.64 -23.66
CA ASN A 67 2.26 -6.71 -23.06
C ASN A 67 2.79 -7.19 -21.69
N GLU A 68 4.00 -6.80 -21.29
CA GLU A 68 4.62 -7.16 -20.00
C GLU A 68 4.31 -6.12 -18.91
N ILE A 69 4.04 -4.87 -19.30
CA ILE A 69 3.87 -3.74 -18.37
C ILE A 69 2.70 -3.96 -17.41
N THR A 70 1.53 -4.33 -17.92
CA THR A 70 0.32 -4.50 -17.11
C THR A 70 0.44 -5.68 -16.12
N PRO A 71 0.83 -6.90 -16.54
CA PRO A 71 1.08 -7.99 -15.60
C PRO A 71 2.10 -7.65 -14.53
N LEU A 72 3.23 -7.05 -14.91
CA LEU A 72 4.29 -6.66 -13.97
C LEU A 72 3.81 -5.58 -13.00
N SER A 73 3.03 -4.60 -13.47
CA SER A 73 2.43 -3.57 -12.61
C SER A 73 1.51 -4.18 -11.56
N LEU A 74 0.69 -5.16 -11.93
CA LEU A 74 -0.21 -5.83 -10.99
C LEU A 74 0.56 -6.62 -9.93
N ARG A 75 1.61 -7.36 -10.32
CA ARG A 75 2.45 -8.10 -9.38
C ARG A 75 3.17 -7.18 -8.41
N LEU A 76 3.83 -6.13 -8.90
CA LEU A 76 4.51 -5.16 -8.03
C LEU A 76 3.55 -4.45 -7.09
N ARG A 77 2.34 -4.10 -7.54
CA ARG A 77 1.33 -3.49 -6.66
C ARG A 77 0.91 -4.43 -5.53
N SER A 78 0.78 -5.74 -5.81
CA SER A 78 0.52 -6.76 -4.78
C SER A 78 1.71 -6.88 -3.81
N ALA A 79 2.94 -6.94 -4.32
CA ALA A 79 4.14 -7.00 -3.50
C ALA A 79 4.30 -5.77 -2.58
N VAL A 80 4.12 -4.55 -3.12
CA VAL A 80 4.17 -3.31 -2.33
C VAL A 80 3.12 -3.30 -1.23
N ALA A 81 1.91 -3.79 -1.50
CA ALA A 81 0.87 -3.87 -0.49
C ALA A 81 1.24 -4.81 0.67
N GLN A 82 1.84 -5.96 0.36
CA GLN A 82 2.35 -6.89 1.38
C GLN A 82 3.50 -6.27 2.17
N LEU A 83 4.45 -5.61 1.51
CA LEU A 83 5.54 -4.89 2.16
C LEU A 83 5.02 -3.82 3.11
N VAL A 84 4.01 -3.04 2.72
CA VAL A 84 3.36 -2.06 3.60
C VAL A 84 2.72 -2.75 4.79
N ASP A 85 2.00 -3.86 4.61
CA ASP A 85 1.37 -4.59 5.72
C ASP A 85 2.42 -5.13 6.70
N LEU A 86 3.51 -5.71 6.20
CA LEU A 86 4.64 -6.19 7.01
C LEU A 86 5.28 -5.06 7.82
N VAL A 87 5.62 -3.93 7.17
CA VAL A 87 6.16 -2.75 7.88
C VAL A 87 5.19 -2.24 8.94
N MET A 88 3.90 -2.22 8.65
CA MET A 88 2.89 -1.81 9.62
C MET A 88 2.79 -2.80 10.78
N GLN A 89 2.95 -4.10 10.57
CA GLN A 89 3.00 -5.10 11.64
C GLN A 89 4.24 -4.91 12.52
N GLU A 90 5.44 -4.83 11.93
CA GLU A 90 6.71 -4.67 12.65
C GLU A 90 6.78 -3.35 13.43
N THR A 91 6.21 -2.28 12.89
CA THR A 91 6.16 -0.97 13.56
C THR A 91 4.97 -0.82 14.51
N ASN A 92 4.21 -1.89 14.80
CA ASN A 92 3.00 -1.86 15.62
C ASN A 92 1.99 -0.77 15.16
N GLY A 93 1.90 -0.57 13.86
CA GLY A 93 1.04 0.38 13.18
C GLY A 93 1.49 1.84 13.28
N ARG A 94 2.74 2.09 13.70
CA ARG A 94 3.26 3.45 13.93
C ARG A 94 4.66 3.63 13.34
N PRO A 95 4.81 3.57 12.00
CA PRO A 95 6.08 3.86 11.36
C PRO A 95 6.48 5.33 11.65
N GLN A 96 7.79 5.59 11.73
CA GLN A 96 8.33 6.92 12.02
C GLN A 96 9.46 7.28 11.04
N GLY A 97 9.73 8.58 10.90
CA GLY A 97 10.86 9.07 10.10
C GLY A 97 10.79 8.60 8.63
N LYS A 98 11.89 8.01 8.15
CA LYS A 98 12.02 7.54 6.77
C LYS A 98 11.05 6.40 6.43
N VAL A 99 10.78 5.51 7.40
CA VAL A 99 9.83 4.39 7.26
C VAL A 99 8.42 4.92 6.98
N ALA A 100 7.97 5.92 7.76
CA ALA A 100 6.66 6.54 7.54
C ALA A 100 6.57 7.19 6.15
N ALA A 101 7.65 7.83 5.70
CA ALA A 101 7.69 8.44 4.38
C ALA A 101 7.65 7.41 3.25
N ALA A 102 8.34 6.27 3.39
CA ALA A 102 8.32 5.17 2.43
C ALA A 102 6.93 4.52 2.34
N VAL A 103 6.29 4.27 3.48
CA VAL A 103 4.90 3.77 3.54
C VAL A 103 3.94 4.73 2.86
N LEU A 104 4.05 6.04 3.12
CA LEU A 104 3.18 7.04 2.48
C LEU A 104 3.36 7.10 0.96
N ARG A 105 4.59 7.04 0.45
CA ARG A 105 4.86 6.99 -0.99
C ARG A 105 4.27 5.73 -1.63
N SER A 106 4.37 4.62 -0.93
CA SER A 106 3.79 3.33 -1.37
C SER A 106 2.28 3.36 -1.42
N CYS A 107 1.61 3.89 -0.39
CA CYS A 107 0.17 4.11 -0.43
C CYS A 107 -0.24 5.01 -1.61
N HIS A 108 0.50 6.10 -1.85
CA HIS A 108 0.21 7.00 -2.97
C HIS A 108 0.34 6.31 -4.33
N ALA A 109 1.42 5.54 -4.54
CA ALA A 109 1.63 4.80 -5.78
C ALA A 109 0.53 3.74 -6.02
N LEU A 110 0.00 3.15 -4.95
CA LEU A 110 -1.08 2.17 -5.02
C LEU A 110 -2.47 2.81 -5.20
N GLU A 111 -2.69 4.03 -4.72
CA GLU A 111 -3.93 4.80 -4.96
C GLU A 111 -4.07 5.28 -6.40
N GLU A 112 -2.95 5.48 -7.11
CA GLU A 112 -2.97 5.82 -8.53
C GLU A 112 -3.71 4.75 -9.34
N ALA A 113 -4.60 5.20 -10.23
CA ALA A 113 -5.29 4.34 -11.18
C ALA A 113 -4.28 3.74 -12.17
N LEU A 114 -4.45 2.45 -12.49
CA LEU A 114 -3.60 1.78 -13.47
C LEU A 114 -3.84 2.41 -14.85
N PRO A 115 -2.83 3.03 -15.48
CA PRO A 115 -2.97 3.58 -16.83
C PRO A 115 -3.23 2.45 -17.82
N ALA A 116 -4.02 2.72 -18.86
CA ALA A 116 -4.42 1.70 -19.83
C ALA A 116 -3.19 1.10 -20.55
N GLU A 117 -2.36 1.92 -21.21
CA GLU A 117 -1.20 1.45 -21.98
C GLU A 117 -0.14 2.56 -22.18
N GLY A 118 1.03 2.17 -22.69
CA GLY A 118 2.03 3.09 -23.23
C GLY A 118 2.96 3.73 -22.18
N ALA A 119 3.45 4.92 -22.49
CA ALA A 119 4.46 5.61 -21.67
C ALA A 119 3.95 5.94 -20.26
N GLU A 120 2.65 6.20 -20.10
CA GLU A 120 2.03 6.44 -18.80
C GLU A 120 2.01 5.17 -17.94
N ALA A 121 1.69 4.02 -18.53
CA ALA A 121 1.73 2.73 -17.85
C ALA A 121 3.16 2.37 -17.40
N LEU A 122 4.16 2.59 -18.26
CA LEU A 122 5.57 2.41 -17.89
C LEU A 122 6.01 3.37 -16.78
N GLY A 123 5.58 4.63 -16.86
CA GLY A 123 5.87 5.63 -15.83
C GLY A 123 5.25 5.27 -14.48
N HIS A 124 4.02 4.77 -14.48
CA HIS A 124 3.34 4.27 -13.28
C HIS A 124 4.06 3.05 -12.71
N LEU A 125 4.37 2.05 -13.55
CA LEU A 125 5.14 0.87 -13.16
C LEU A 125 6.44 1.25 -12.44
N ARG A 126 7.22 2.19 -12.99
CA ARG A 126 8.47 2.66 -12.38
C ARG A 126 8.24 3.35 -11.03
N ARG A 127 7.15 4.10 -10.86
CA ARG A 127 6.81 4.70 -9.56
C ARG A 127 6.48 3.64 -8.52
N VAL A 128 5.74 2.60 -8.90
CA VAL A 128 5.44 1.48 -8.00
C VAL A 128 6.72 0.74 -7.62
N ALA A 129 7.61 0.46 -8.59
CA ALA A 129 8.90 -0.19 -8.32
C ALA A 129 9.80 0.64 -7.38
N LEU A 130 9.87 1.96 -7.57
CA LEU A 130 10.61 2.84 -6.65
C LEU A 130 10.02 2.83 -5.24
N ALA A 131 8.69 2.79 -5.12
CA ALA A 131 8.04 2.70 -3.81
C ALA A 131 8.32 1.36 -3.12
N ALA A 132 8.39 0.26 -3.87
CA ALA A 132 8.80 -1.05 -3.36
C ALA A 132 10.24 -1.01 -2.84
N GLN A 133 11.17 -0.49 -3.64
CA GLN A 133 12.58 -0.34 -3.27
C GLN A 133 12.74 0.54 -2.02
N ASP A 134 12.02 1.67 -1.97
CA ASP A 134 12.03 2.57 -0.81
C ASP A 134 11.65 1.85 0.50
N ILE A 135 10.75 0.86 0.47
CA ILE A 135 10.39 0.07 1.65
C ILE A 135 11.48 -0.95 1.99
N LEU A 136 11.99 -1.67 0.99
CA LEU A 136 13.05 -2.66 1.19
C LEU A 136 14.31 -2.03 1.80
N ASP A 137 14.64 -0.80 1.39
CA ASP A 137 15.78 -0.02 1.90
C ASP A 137 15.62 0.47 3.36
N GLN A 138 14.49 0.20 4.03
CA GLN A 138 14.28 0.68 5.41
C GLN A 138 14.88 -0.23 6.50
N ASP A 139 15.42 -1.41 6.16
CA ASP A 139 15.93 -2.41 7.10
C ASP A 139 14.93 -2.78 8.23
N VAL A 140 13.62 -2.60 7.98
CA VAL A 140 12.55 -2.90 8.95
C VAL A 140 12.06 -4.34 8.80
N ILE A 141 12.14 -4.87 7.58
CA ILE A 141 11.76 -6.25 7.28
C ILE A 141 13.03 -7.09 7.34
N ASP A 142 13.00 -8.14 8.16
CA ASP A 142 14.10 -9.10 8.27
C ASP A 142 14.30 -9.84 6.93
N GLU A 143 15.54 -10.01 6.48
CA GLU A 143 15.86 -10.78 5.26
C GLU A 143 15.26 -12.20 5.35
N ASP A 144 15.21 -12.79 6.55
CA ASP A 144 14.60 -14.09 6.81
C ASP A 144 13.10 -14.17 6.41
N VAL A 145 12.39 -13.04 6.43
CA VAL A 145 10.97 -12.97 6.03
C VAL A 145 10.84 -12.96 4.51
N LEU A 146 11.74 -12.25 3.83
CA LEU A 146 11.82 -12.23 2.37
C LEU A 146 12.24 -13.61 1.83
N ASP A 147 13.23 -14.25 2.45
CA ASP A 147 13.71 -15.60 2.10
C ASP A 147 12.65 -16.68 2.28
N ARG A 148 11.82 -16.57 3.31
CA ARG A 148 10.67 -17.47 3.51
C ARG A 148 9.61 -17.26 2.43
N ALA A 149 9.33 -16.02 2.03
CA ALA A 149 8.42 -15.75 0.93
C ALA A 149 8.94 -16.33 -0.39
N ALA A 150 10.24 -16.16 -0.68
CA ALA A 150 10.91 -16.75 -1.84
C ALA A 150 10.84 -18.29 -1.84
N SER A 151 11.06 -18.93 -0.69
CA SER A 151 11.00 -20.38 -0.53
C SER A 151 9.59 -20.96 -0.72
N LEU A 152 8.54 -20.18 -0.43
CA LEU A 152 7.14 -20.60 -0.60
C LEU A 152 6.63 -20.44 -2.04
N GLY A 153 7.26 -19.59 -2.85
CA GLY A 153 6.97 -19.44 -4.30
C GLY A 153 7.66 -20.49 -5.17
N GLY A 154 8.64 -21.20 -4.63
CA GLY A 154 9.50 -22.17 -5.33
C GLY A 154 9.05 -23.62 -5.23
N GLU A 155 7.76 -23.94 -5.38
CA GLU A 155 7.33 -25.33 -5.65
C GLU A 155 6.03 -25.33 -6.47
N ALA A 156 6.17 -25.44 -7.79
CA ALA A 156 5.12 -25.94 -8.66
C ALA A 156 5.71 -27.10 -9.51
N PRO A 157 5.11 -28.30 -9.48
CA PRO A 157 5.56 -29.45 -10.27
C PRO A 157 5.35 -29.27 -11.78
#